data_AF-A0A935TA03-F1
#
_entry.id   AF-A0A935TA03-F1
#
_cell.length_a   1.000
_cell.length_b   1.000
_cell.length_c   1.000
_cell.angle_alpha   90.00
_cell.angle_beta   90.00
_cell.angle_gamma   90.00
#
_symmetry.space_group_name_H-M   'P 1'
#
loop_
_entity.id
_entity.type
_entity.pdbx_description
1 polymer ?
#
loop_
_entity_poly.entity_id
_entity_poly.type
_entity_poly.pdbx_seq_one_letter_code
_entity_poly.pdbx_strand_id
1 'polypeptide(L)'
;MITLNGRFGKVDNCQVGVFAAVTRDGVASVVDADLYLPETWTKDTTRCEVVGVPEEAQVFRTKGEIALDMVMRLRREGLHFSFVAFDGGYGHLPWLLGELDGEGEIFFAEVHSDQAIYLQDPAPTVVARRSPKGRAPRRRQTAAVSMTVAEWAATQSASAWGRLSIRDGEKGEVIADYLTQRVWVWDGKAPSASRWHLLGRREIDGTKLKFGLSNAKPRASLRRLAEMQGARHFVEQSFREAKSACGMAEYQVRRWQAWHHHMALVMIATMFLAKERMAHRETAELLSCRDLVEIMRHRLPTKIVTDNDLAASIIDRHRRRRQAMESAYRQQAAMLSASD
;
A
#
# COMPACT_ATOMS: atom_id res chain seq x y z
N MET A 1 3.20 0.26 2.45
CA MET A 1 2.38 0.80 1.35
C MET A 1 1.43 -0.26 0.84
N ILE A 2 0.20 0.12 0.52
CA ILE A 2 -0.80 -0.77 -0.09
C ILE A 2 -1.68 0.02 -1.08
N THR A 3 -2.20 -0.66 -2.10
CA THR A 3 -3.29 -0.12 -2.92
C THR A 3 -4.61 -0.69 -2.47
N LEU A 4 -5.62 0.15 -2.25
CA LEU A 4 -6.97 -0.31 -1.90
C LEU A 4 -7.99 0.05 -2.99
N ASN A 5 -8.82 -0.93 -3.33
CA ASN A 5 -9.98 -0.81 -4.21
C ASN A 5 -11.23 -1.36 -3.49
N GLY A 6 -12.31 -0.57 -3.43
CA GLY A 6 -13.63 -1.04 -3.02
C GLY A 6 -13.73 -1.88 -1.74
N ARG A 7 -14.91 -2.49 -1.53
CA ARG A 7 -15.18 -3.42 -0.42
C ARG A 7 -15.25 -4.88 -0.89
N PHE A 8 -15.57 -5.11 -2.16
CA PHE A 8 -15.74 -6.42 -2.76
C PHE A 8 -14.61 -6.61 -3.78
N GLY A 9 -13.79 -7.66 -3.64
CA GLY A 9 -12.61 -7.94 -4.45
C GLY A 9 -12.89 -8.30 -5.93
N LYS A 10 -13.69 -7.49 -6.63
CA LYS A 10 -14.01 -7.55 -8.05
C LYS A 10 -13.63 -6.21 -8.70
N VAL A 11 -13.66 -6.14 -10.04
CA VAL A 11 -13.62 -4.85 -10.77
C VAL A 11 -14.90 -4.10 -10.42
N ASP A 12 -14.81 -3.26 -9.39
CA ASP A 12 -15.92 -2.48 -8.87
C ASP A 12 -15.73 -1.02 -9.31
N ASN A 13 -16.83 -0.31 -9.57
CA ASN A 13 -16.79 1.11 -9.89
C ASN A 13 -16.45 1.88 -8.60
N CYS A 14 -15.17 1.95 -8.29
CA CYS A 14 -14.67 2.47 -7.03
C CYS A 14 -13.47 3.40 -7.22
N GLN A 15 -13.27 4.26 -6.24
CA GLN A 15 -12.07 5.07 -6.13
C GLN A 15 -10.92 4.19 -5.60
N VAL A 16 -9.74 4.38 -6.17
CA VAL A 16 -8.52 3.64 -5.80
C VAL A 16 -7.57 4.62 -5.11
N GLY A 17 -7.15 4.28 -3.89
CA GLY A 17 -6.16 5.06 -3.15
C GLY A 17 -4.87 4.28 -2.91
N VAL A 18 -3.76 5.02 -2.88
CA VAL A 18 -2.47 4.54 -2.37
C VAL A 18 -2.32 5.05 -0.95
N PHE A 19 -1.97 4.14 -0.04
CA PHE A 19 -1.94 4.45 1.39
C PHE A 19 -0.61 4.05 2.04
N ALA A 20 -0.18 4.88 2.99
CA ALA A 20 0.91 4.60 3.91
C ALA A 20 0.36 4.37 5.32
N ALA A 21 0.91 3.37 6.00
CA ALA A 21 0.65 3.11 7.41
C ALA A 21 1.98 2.86 8.12
N VAL A 22 2.06 3.34 9.36
CA VAL A 22 3.21 3.12 10.24
C VAL A 22 2.81 2.08 11.27
N THR A 23 3.75 1.19 11.58
CA THR A 23 3.59 0.19 12.64
C THR A 23 4.65 0.40 13.70
N ARG A 24 4.24 0.29 14.96
CA ARG A 24 5.10 0.32 16.14
C ARG A 24 4.51 -0.60 17.20
N ASP A 25 5.35 -1.46 17.76
CA ASP A 25 5.00 -2.32 18.88
C ASP A 25 3.73 -3.18 18.65
N GLY A 26 3.45 -3.56 17.41
CA GLY A 26 2.28 -4.36 17.02
C GLY A 26 1.00 -3.55 16.79
N VAL A 27 1.05 -2.22 16.91
CA VAL A 27 -0.04 -1.30 16.60
C VAL A 27 0.30 -0.55 15.31
N ALA A 28 -0.69 -0.36 14.44
CA ALA A 28 -0.49 0.37 13.19
C ALA A 28 -1.59 1.41 12.96
N SER A 29 -1.22 2.49 12.27
CA SER A 29 -2.13 3.58 11.91
C SER A 29 -1.83 4.09 10.50
N VAL A 30 -2.87 4.54 9.80
CA VAL A 30 -2.74 5.14 8.46
C VAL A 30 -2.26 6.58 8.63
N VAL A 31 -1.17 6.93 7.96
CA VAL A 31 -0.50 8.23 8.11
C VAL A 31 -0.54 9.09 6.87
N ASP A 32 -0.78 8.50 5.70
CA ASP A 32 -0.85 9.23 4.43
C ASP A 32 -1.73 8.48 3.43
N ALA A 33 -2.36 9.24 2.52
CA ALA A 33 -3.25 8.73 1.48
C ALA A 33 -3.22 9.67 0.27
N ASP A 34 -3.16 9.10 -0.93
CA ASP A 34 -3.29 9.83 -2.19
C ASP A 34 -4.19 9.08 -3.16
N LEU A 35 -4.97 9.82 -3.95
CA LEU A 35 -5.95 9.24 -4.87
C LEU A 35 -5.29 8.89 -6.20
N TYR A 36 -5.42 7.65 -6.63
CA TYR A 36 -4.96 7.23 -7.96
C TYR A 36 -5.98 7.63 -9.03
N LEU A 37 -5.56 8.50 -9.95
CA LEU A 37 -6.34 8.86 -11.14
C LEU A 37 -5.83 8.06 -12.37
N PRO A 38 -6.70 7.29 -13.05
CA PRO A 38 -6.35 6.67 -14.32
C PRO A 38 -5.99 7.73 -15.37
N GLU A 39 -5.13 7.37 -16.34
CA GLU A 39 -4.71 8.27 -17.42
C GLU A 39 -5.88 8.85 -18.23
N THR A 40 -6.97 8.08 -18.36
CA THR A 40 -8.19 8.53 -19.03
C THR A 40 -8.92 9.64 -18.29
N TRP A 41 -8.78 9.73 -16.96
CA TRP A 41 -9.33 10.83 -16.17
C TRP A 41 -8.49 12.09 -16.30
N THR A 42 -7.16 11.97 -16.19
CA THR A 42 -6.25 13.12 -16.26
C THR A 42 -6.24 13.78 -17.65
N LYS A 43 -6.69 13.08 -18.70
CA LYS A 43 -6.87 13.62 -20.06
C LYS A 43 -8.24 14.25 -20.32
N ASP A 44 -9.17 14.16 -19.36
CA ASP A 44 -10.54 14.69 -19.46
C ASP A 44 -10.65 15.92 -18.55
N THR A 45 -10.30 17.09 -19.09
CA THR A 45 -10.28 18.36 -18.36
C THR A 45 -11.66 18.70 -17.81
N THR A 46 -12.71 18.54 -18.62
CA THR A 46 -14.10 18.79 -18.20
C THR A 46 -14.48 17.94 -17.00
N ARG A 47 -14.13 16.64 -17.01
CA ARG A 47 -14.39 15.76 -15.87
C ARG A 47 -13.59 16.18 -14.65
N CYS A 48 -12.32 16.52 -14.80
CA CYS A 48 -11.45 16.98 -13.72
C CYS A 48 -12.00 18.26 -13.07
N GLU A 49 -12.47 19.22 -13.86
CA GLU A 49 -13.12 20.44 -13.38
C GLU A 49 -14.42 20.12 -12.60
N VAL A 50 -15.29 19.27 -13.17
CA VAL A 50 -16.56 18.88 -12.55
C VAL A 50 -16.38 18.23 -11.17
N VAL A 51 -15.36 17.39 -11.01
CA VAL A 51 -15.05 16.73 -9.72
C VAL A 51 -14.05 17.51 -8.85
N GLY A 52 -13.51 18.63 -9.36
CA GLY A 52 -12.62 19.54 -8.65
C GLY A 52 -11.20 19.01 -8.43
N VAL A 53 -10.63 18.29 -9.40
CA VAL A 53 -9.21 17.86 -9.37
C VAL A 53 -8.32 19.08 -9.62
N PRO A 54 -7.39 19.43 -8.71
CA PRO A 54 -6.45 20.54 -8.90
C PRO A 54 -5.58 20.35 -10.14
N GLU A 55 -5.16 21.43 -10.81
CA GLU A 55 -4.34 21.38 -12.03
C GLU A 55 -3.06 20.56 -11.84
N GLU A 56 -2.39 20.71 -10.69
CA GLU A 56 -1.19 19.95 -10.34
C GLU A 56 -1.43 18.44 -10.20
N ALA A 57 -2.67 18.03 -9.93
CA ALA A 57 -3.09 16.64 -9.82
C ALA A 57 -3.69 16.09 -11.14
N GLN A 58 -3.80 16.90 -12.19
CA GLN A 58 -4.25 16.48 -13.53
C GLN A 58 -3.10 15.88 -14.39
N VAL A 59 -2.02 15.46 -13.74
CA VAL A 59 -0.92 14.73 -14.39
C VAL A 59 -1.02 13.26 -14.02
N PHE A 60 -0.98 12.38 -15.03
CA PHE A 60 -1.01 10.94 -14.78
C PHE A 60 0.21 10.51 -13.97
N ARG A 61 -0.05 9.80 -12.87
CA ARG A 61 0.96 9.20 -12.00
C ARG A 61 0.59 7.73 -11.78
N THR A 62 1.55 6.85 -11.97
CA THR A 62 1.45 5.45 -11.60
C THR A 62 1.37 5.30 -10.08
N LYS A 63 0.80 4.18 -9.61
CA LYS A 63 0.76 3.88 -8.17
C LYS A 63 2.15 3.82 -7.55
N GLY A 64 3.15 3.35 -8.31
CA GLY A 64 4.55 3.32 -7.88
C GLY A 64 5.12 4.71 -7.65
N GLU A 65 4.85 5.66 -8.55
CA GLU A 65 5.30 7.07 -8.40
C GLU A 65 4.62 7.72 -7.20
N ILE A 66 3.31 7.48 -7.02
CA ILE A 66 2.59 7.94 -5.84
C ILE A 66 3.21 7.37 -4.56
N ALA A 67 3.51 6.07 -4.54
CA ALA A 67 4.07 5.44 -3.35
C ALA A 67 5.49 5.94 -3.03
N LEU A 68 6.34 6.15 -4.04
CA LEU A 68 7.67 6.74 -3.85
C LEU A 68 7.57 8.16 -3.28
N ASP A 69 6.73 9.00 -3.88
CA ASP A 69 6.53 10.38 -3.43
C ASP A 69 5.97 10.44 -2.00
N MET A 70 5.08 9.52 -1.63
CA MET A 70 4.58 9.39 -0.25
C MET A 70 5.72 9.04 0.73
N VAL A 71 6.57 8.08 0.40
CA VAL A 71 7.73 7.72 1.25
C VAL A 71 8.66 8.93 1.43
N MET A 72 8.99 9.62 0.34
CA MET A 72 9.88 10.78 0.36
C MET A 72 9.24 11.99 1.04
N ARG A 73 7.93 12.21 0.90
CA ARG A 73 7.17 13.23 1.62
C ARG A 73 7.20 12.97 3.12
N LEU A 74 6.84 11.77 3.57
CA LEU A 74 6.85 11.39 4.98
C LEU A 74 8.24 11.57 5.62
N ARG A 75 9.31 11.22 4.89
CA ARG A 75 10.68 11.48 5.34
C ARG A 75 10.98 12.98 5.47
N ARG A 76 10.61 13.80 4.48
CA ARG A 76 10.79 15.27 4.52
C ARG A 76 10.02 15.93 5.65
N GLU A 77 8.86 15.38 6.01
CA GLU A 77 8.04 15.81 7.14
C GLU A 77 8.57 15.34 8.51
N GLY A 78 9.69 14.60 8.53
CA GLY A 78 10.39 14.20 9.76
C GLY A 78 9.96 12.86 10.33
N LEU A 79 9.16 12.07 9.60
CA LEU A 79 8.82 10.72 10.05
C LEU A 79 10.03 9.79 9.90
N HIS A 80 10.46 9.20 11.01
CA HIS A 80 11.53 8.21 11.05
C HIS A 80 10.97 6.79 11.07
N PHE A 81 11.41 5.96 10.13
CA PHE A 81 11.06 4.54 10.05
C PHE A 81 12.31 3.72 9.73
N SER A 82 12.35 2.45 10.18
CA SER A 82 13.52 1.59 9.98
C SER A 82 13.57 0.92 8.62
N PHE A 83 12.42 0.79 7.95
CA PHE A 83 12.29 0.25 6.59
C PHE A 83 10.89 0.53 6.04
N VAL A 84 10.72 0.41 4.73
CA VAL A 84 9.43 0.47 4.03
C VAL A 84 9.01 -0.93 3.57
N ALA A 85 7.77 -1.33 3.86
CA ALA A 85 7.20 -2.59 3.40
C ALA A 85 6.21 -2.37 2.25
N PHE A 86 6.31 -3.19 1.21
CA PHE A 86 5.47 -3.16 0.01
C PHE A 86 4.80 -4.51 -0.26
N ASP A 87 3.58 -4.48 -0.81
CA ASP A 87 2.91 -5.67 -1.33
C ASP A 87 3.41 -6.05 -2.74
N GLY A 88 2.93 -7.20 -3.25
CA GLY A 88 3.28 -7.71 -4.59
C GLY A 88 2.94 -6.77 -5.76
N GLY A 89 1.98 -5.86 -5.56
CA GLY A 89 1.62 -4.83 -6.52
C GLY A 89 2.71 -3.77 -6.72
N TYR A 90 3.74 -3.73 -5.88
CA TYR A 90 4.88 -2.82 -6.03
C TYR A 90 6.21 -3.57 -6.22
N GLY A 91 6.36 -4.77 -5.65
CA GLY A 91 7.64 -5.49 -5.74
C GLY A 91 8.04 -5.92 -7.14
N HIS A 92 7.10 -5.96 -8.10
CA HIS A 92 7.38 -6.20 -9.52
C HIS A 92 7.87 -4.94 -10.27
N LEU A 93 8.11 -3.81 -9.57
CA LEU A 93 8.61 -2.56 -10.14
C LEU A 93 10.10 -2.38 -9.80
N PRO A 94 11.04 -2.94 -10.59
CA PRO A 94 12.48 -2.80 -10.32
C PRO A 94 12.95 -1.36 -10.20
N TRP A 95 12.38 -0.44 -10.99
CA TRP A 95 12.73 0.97 -10.92
C TRP A 95 12.40 1.56 -9.55
N LEU A 96 11.24 1.25 -8.97
CA LEU A 96 10.82 1.75 -7.66
C LEU A 96 11.76 1.25 -6.56
N LEU A 97 12.10 -0.05 -6.59
CA LEU A 97 13.04 -0.64 -5.64
C LEU A 97 14.45 -0.07 -5.81
N GLY A 98 14.86 0.20 -7.05
CA GLY A 98 16.14 0.85 -7.37
C GLY A 98 16.22 2.29 -6.87
N GLU A 99 15.16 3.09 -7.03
CA GLU A 99 15.09 4.46 -6.50
C GLU A 99 15.14 4.46 -4.98
N LEU A 100 14.37 3.59 -4.31
CA LEU A 100 14.44 3.46 -2.85
C LEU A 100 15.84 3.07 -2.36
N ASP A 101 16.50 2.13 -3.04
CA ASP A 101 17.88 1.75 -2.72
C ASP A 101 18.86 2.91 -2.94
N GLY A 102 18.70 3.66 -4.03
CA GLY A 102 19.49 4.84 -4.35
C GLY A 102 19.35 5.98 -3.34
N GLU A 103 18.15 6.18 -2.80
CA GLU A 103 17.84 7.14 -1.73
C GLU A 103 18.27 6.67 -0.33
N GLY A 104 18.82 5.44 -0.23
CA GLY A 104 19.27 4.84 1.01
C GLY A 104 18.15 4.28 1.89
N GLU A 105 16.93 4.14 1.37
CA GLU A 105 15.80 3.59 2.08
C GLU A 105 15.88 2.07 2.15
N ILE A 106 15.80 1.52 3.36
CA ILE A 106 15.69 0.07 3.53
C ILE A 106 14.27 -0.34 3.15
N PHE A 107 14.11 -1.34 2.29
CA PHE A 107 12.82 -1.87 1.91
C PHE A 107 12.69 -3.38 2.14
N PHE A 108 11.45 -3.82 2.24
CA PHE A 108 11.03 -5.20 1.99
C PHE A 108 9.86 -5.17 1.03
N ALA A 109 9.96 -5.84 -0.11
CA ALA A 109 8.90 -5.90 -1.11
C ALA A 109 8.53 -7.34 -1.40
N GLU A 110 7.25 -7.70 -1.24
CA GLU A 110 6.76 -9.00 -1.73
C GLU A 110 6.85 -9.03 -3.25
N VAL A 111 7.25 -10.17 -3.81
CA VAL A 111 7.36 -10.36 -5.27
C VAL A 111 6.60 -11.61 -5.70
N HIS A 112 6.20 -11.63 -6.97
CA HIS A 112 5.56 -12.79 -7.57
C HIS A 112 6.56 -13.94 -7.78
N SER A 113 6.03 -15.15 -7.90
CA SER A 113 6.81 -16.39 -8.05
C SER A 113 7.64 -16.44 -9.33
N ASP A 114 7.28 -15.65 -10.34
CA ASP A 114 7.94 -15.52 -11.64
C ASP A 114 9.01 -14.40 -11.66
N GLN A 115 9.26 -13.72 -10.54
CA GLN A 115 10.31 -12.71 -10.44
C GLN A 115 11.66 -13.30 -10.88
N ALA A 116 12.26 -12.71 -11.91
CA ALA A 116 13.57 -13.11 -12.41
C ALA A 116 14.69 -12.65 -11.47
N ILE A 117 15.65 -13.54 -11.23
CA ILE A 117 16.83 -13.34 -10.42
C ILE A 117 18.07 -13.97 -11.09
N TYR A 118 19.24 -13.54 -10.66
CA TYR A 118 20.53 -14.12 -11.05
C TYR A 118 21.33 -14.52 -9.79
N LEU A 119 21.94 -15.70 -9.82
CA LEU A 119 22.76 -16.20 -8.70
C LEU A 119 24.21 -15.66 -8.75
N GLN A 120 24.64 -15.19 -9.91
CA GLN A 120 25.91 -14.51 -10.14
C GLN A 120 25.64 -13.11 -10.70
N ASP A 121 26.61 -12.21 -10.59
CA ASP A 121 26.48 -10.86 -11.13
C ASP A 121 26.27 -10.92 -12.65
N PRO A 122 25.14 -10.42 -13.18
CA PRO A 122 24.89 -10.45 -14.62
C PRO A 122 25.79 -9.48 -15.40
N ALA A 123 26.52 -8.57 -14.74
CA ALA A 123 27.45 -7.63 -15.38
C ALA A 123 26.93 -7.06 -16.72
N PRO A 124 25.82 -6.29 -16.73
CA PRO A 124 25.19 -5.83 -17.96
C PRO A 124 26.15 -5.01 -18.84
N THR A 125 26.30 -5.39 -20.11
CA THR A 125 27.17 -4.67 -21.06
C THR A 125 26.42 -4.18 -22.27
N VAL A 126 26.87 -3.07 -22.85
CA VAL A 126 26.41 -2.62 -24.17
C VAL A 126 27.24 -3.36 -25.22
N VAL A 127 26.56 -4.07 -26.13
CA VAL A 127 27.24 -4.84 -27.18
C VAL A 127 28.07 -3.90 -28.05
N ALA A 128 29.31 -4.30 -28.31
CA ALA A 128 30.20 -3.55 -29.19
C ALA A 128 29.58 -3.35 -30.58
N ARG A 129 29.79 -2.17 -31.15
CA ARG A 129 29.26 -1.81 -32.46
C ARG A 129 29.87 -2.72 -33.53
N ARG A 130 29.02 -3.48 -34.24
CA ARG A 130 29.45 -4.41 -35.30
C ARG A 130 29.73 -3.74 -36.65
N SER A 131 29.16 -2.56 -36.92
CA SER A 131 29.42 -1.81 -38.16
C SER A 131 29.36 -0.29 -37.95
N PRO A 132 30.15 0.49 -38.71
CA PRO A 132 30.12 1.96 -38.66
C PRO A 132 28.88 2.59 -39.31
N LYS A 133 28.04 1.81 -40.00
CA LYS A 133 26.75 2.25 -40.57
C LYS A 133 25.60 1.86 -39.65
N GLY A 134 24.69 2.80 -39.37
CA GLY A 134 23.51 2.57 -38.54
C GLY A 134 23.68 2.98 -37.07
N ARG A 135 22.56 2.96 -36.31
CA ARG A 135 22.50 3.41 -34.92
C ARG A 135 23.29 2.48 -34.00
N ALA A 136 24.13 3.05 -33.14
CA ALA A 136 24.88 2.28 -32.15
C ALA A 136 23.92 1.46 -31.25
N PRO A 137 24.27 0.20 -30.90
CA PRO A 137 23.48 -0.58 -29.95
C PRO A 137 23.33 0.16 -28.63
N ARG A 138 22.08 0.34 -28.17
CA ARG A 138 21.78 0.95 -26.86
C ARG A 138 21.27 -0.05 -25.83
N ARG A 139 20.80 -1.21 -26.29
CA ARG A 139 20.24 -2.25 -25.42
C ARG A 139 21.39 -2.99 -24.74
N ARG A 140 21.34 -3.04 -23.41
CA ARG A 140 22.26 -3.84 -22.60
C ARG A 140 21.90 -5.32 -22.68
N GLN A 141 22.91 -6.16 -22.60
CA GLN A 141 22.78 -7.61 -22.61
C GLN A 141 23.64 -8.22 -21.50
N THR A 142 23.27 -9.42 -21.09
CA THR A 142 24.04 -10.25 -20.18
C THR A 142 24.14 -11.67 -20.75
N ALA A 143 25.27 -12.32 -20.52
CA ALA A 143 25.45 -13.75 -20.77
C ALA A 143 24.98 -14.61 -19.58
N ALA A 144 24.71 -14.00 -18.43
CA ALA A 144 24.23 -14.72 -17.26
C ALA A 144 22.80 -15.23 -17.49
N VAL A 145 22.56 -16.46 -17.06
CA VAL A 145 21.23 -17.09 -17.13
C VAL A 145 20.43 -16.67 -15.90
N SER A 146 19.26 -16.10 -16.13
CA SER A 146 18.28 -15.83 -15.07
C SER A 146 17.48 -17.09 -14.74
N MET A 147 16.96 -17.14 -13.52
CA MET A 147 15.92 -18.08 -13.12
C MET A 147 14.85 -17.34 -12.33
N THR A 148 13.67 -17.94 -12.19
CA THR A 148 12.60 -17.42 -11.35
C THR A 148 12.87 -17.72 -9.87
N VAL A 149 12.31 -16.93 -8.97
CA VAL A 149 12.36 -17.22 -7.53
C VAL A 149 11.68 -18.55 -7.17
N ALA A 150 10.68 -19.00 -7.93
CA ALA A 150 10.06 -20.30 -7.75
C ALA A 150 11.00 -21.46 -8.13
N GLU A 151 11.65 -21.38 -9.29
CA GLU A 151 12.66 -22.36 -9.69
C GLU A 151 13.80 -22.42 -8.69
N TRP A 152 14.29 -21.25 -8.26
CA TRP A 152 15.30 -21.16 -7.20
C TRP A 152 14.87 -21.91 -5.95
N ALA A 153 13.66 -21.67 -5.44
CA ALA A 153 13.16 -22.33 -4.24
C ALA A 153 13.00 -23.85 -4.39
N ALA A 154 12.63 -24.32 -5.58
CA ALA A 154 12.51 -25.75 -5.88
C ALA A 154 13.86 -26.49 -5.89
N THR A 155 14.97 -25.79 -6.16
CA THR A 155 16.33 -26.38 -6.08
C THR A 155 16.87 -26.54 -4.66
N GLN A 156 16.16 -26.05 -3.65
CA GLN A 156 16.66 -25.97 -2.27
C GLN A 156 16.30 -27.24 -1.50
N SER A 157 17.26 -27.78 -0.75
CA SER A 157 17.00 -28.93 0.11
C SER A 157 16.04 -28.56 1.25
N ALA A 158 15.32 -29.55 1.78
CA ALA A 158 14.46 -29.36 2.94
C ALA A 158 15.23 -28.80 4.16
N SER A 159 16.50 -29.21 4.33
CA SER A 159 17.39 -28.75 5.41
C SER A 159 17.83 -27.29 5.31
N ALA A 160 17.73 -26.67 4.13
CA ALA A 160 18.06 -25.25 3.96
C ALA A 160 16.99 -24.33 4.57
N TRP A 161 15.77 -24.83 4.75
CA TRP A 161 14.66 -24.08 5.33
C TRP A 161 14.77 -24.04 6.86
N GLY A 162 14.88 -22.84 7.42
CA GLY A 162 14.88 -22.60 8.85
C GLY A 162 13.47 -22.28 9.36
N ARG A 163 12.97 -23.06 10.32
CA ARG A 163 11.70 -22.78 10.99
C ARG A 163 11.85 -21.61 11.95
N LEU A 164 10.97 -20.63 11.85
CA LEU A 164 10.94 -19.47 12.75
C LEU A 164 9.52 -19.21 13.25
N SER A 165 9.42 -18.92 14.54
CA SER A 165 8.28 -18.22 15.14
C SER A 165 8.55 -16.72 15.10
N ILE A 166 7.69 -15.98 14.40
CA ILE A 166 7.91 -14.55 14.10
C ILE A 166 7.12 -13.63 15.03
N ARG A 167 5.98 -14.09 15.53
CA ARG A 167 5.09 -13.32 16.40
C ARG A 167 3.99 -14.21 16.99
N ASP A 168 3.37 -13.72 18.05
CA ASP A 168 2.11 -14.25 18.53
C ASP A 168 0.98 -13.92 17.55
N GLY A 169 0.05 -14.87 17.40
CA GLY A 169 -1.17 -14.72 16.62
C GLY A 169 -2.39 -15.10 17.47
N GLU A 170 -3.58 -14.74 16.98
CA GLU A 170 -4.86 -15.02 17.67
C GLU A 170 -5.09 -16.52 17.92
N LYS A 171 -4.48 -17.39 17.11
CA LYS A 171 -4.60 -18.86 17.19
C LYS A 171 -3.27 -19.53 17.57
N GLY A 172 -2.41 -18.81 18.29
CA GLY A 172 -1.05 -19.24 18.62
C GLY A 172 0.01 -18.60 17.73
N GLU A 173 1.26 -18.99 17.96
CA GLU A 173 2.41 -18.42 17.27
C GLU A 173 2.31 -18.55 15.74
N VAL A 174 2.71 -17.50 15.05
CA VAL A 174 2.85 -17.51 13.59
C VAL A 174 4.21 -18.12 13.25
N ILE A 175 4.17 -19.44 13.02
CA ILE A 175 5.33 -20.24 12.65
C ILE A 175 5.32 -20.46 11.14
N ALA A 176 6.48 -20.29 10.50
CA ALA A 176 6.69 -20.63 9.09
C ALA A 176 8.14 -21.06 8.85
N ASP A 177 8.36 -21.76 7.74
CA ASP A 177 9.70 -22.11 7.27
C ASP A 177 10.22 -21.00 6.36
N TYR A 178 11.46 -20.56 6.59
CA TYR A 178 12.08 -19.46 5.87
C TYR A 178 13.41 -19.86 5.25
N LEU A 179 13.72 -19.24 4.12
CA LEU A 179 15.00 -19.39 3.44
C LEU A 179 15.47 -18.03 2.93
N THR A 180 16.76 -17.76 2.95
CA THR A 180 17.31 -16.55 2.34
C THR A 180 18.57 -16.80 1.53
N GLN A 181 18.75 -16.02 0.47
CA GLN A 181 19.98 -15.98 -0.32
C GLN A 181 20.21 -14.57 -0.86
N ARG A 182 21.49 -14.17 -0.97
CA ARG A 182 21.87 -12.96 -1.71
C ARG A 182 21.80 -13.24 -3.21
N VAL A 183 20.95 -12.51 -3.91
CA VAL A 183 20.72 -12.63 -5.36
C VAL A 183 20.93 -11.30 -6.05
N TRP A 184 21.08 -11.35 -7.36
CA TRP A 184 21.13 -10.16 -8.22
C TRP A 184 19.80 -9.99 -8.95
N VAL A 185 19.34 -8.75 -9.04
CA VAL A 185 18.13 -8.37 -9.77
C VAL A 185 18.51 -7.33 -10.80
N TRP A 186 18.05 -7.55 -12.03
CA TRP A 186 18.30 -6.64 -13.14
C TRP A 186 17.07 -6.57 -14.04
N ASP A 187 16.69 -5.37 -14.43
CA ASP A 187 15.46 -5.07 -15.18
C ASP A 187 15.67 -5.06 -16.71
N GLY A 188 16.86 -5.42 -17.17
CA GLY A 188 17.24 -5.39 -18.59
C GLY A 188 17.61 -4.00 -19.14
N LYS A 189 17.50 -2.94 -18.33
CA LYS A 189 17.68 -1.54 -18.76
C LYS A 189 18.79 -0.84 -17.98
N ALA A 190 18.80 -1.02 -16.66
CA ALA A 190 19.72 -0.37 -15.73
C ALA A 190 21.19 -0.65 -16.09
N PRO A 191 22.11 0.30 -15.79
CA PRO A 191 23.53 0.13 -16.10
C PRO A 191 24.20 -0.98 -15.28
N SER A 192 23.68 -1.28 -14.10
CA SER A 192 24.16 -2.33 -13.20
C SER A 192 22.98 -3.09 -12.60
N ALA A 193 23.24 -4.31 -12.15
CA ALA A 193 22.30 -5.07 -11.35
C ALA A 193 22.40 -4.71 -9.87
N SER A 194 21.30 -4.85 -9.15
CA SER A 194 21.27 -4.64 -7.70
C SER A 194 21.40 -5.98 -6.98
N ARG A 195 22.24 -6.02 -5.94
CA ARG A 195 22.42 -7.22 -5.12
C ARG A 195 21.60 -7.09 -3.83
N TRP A 196 20.58 -7.91 -3.69
CA TRP A 196 19.63 -7.86 -2.57
C TRP A 196 19.46 -9.22 -1.91
N HIS A 197 18.80 -9.24 -0.76
CA HIS A 197 18.32 -10.48 -0.14
C HIS A 197 17.04 -10.93 -0.83
N LEU A 198 16.98 -12.20 -1.21
CA LEU A 198 15.74 -12.92 -1.49
C LEU A 198 15.33 -13.66 -0.22
N LEU A 199 14.06 -13.54 0.16
CA LEU A 199 13.43 -14.30 1.25
C LEU A 199 12.34 -15.19 0.65
N GLY A 200 12.46 -16.49 0.85
CA GLY A 200 11.37 -17.45 0.67
C GLY A 200 10.68 -17.72 2.00
N ARG A 201 9.35 -17.78 2.00
CA ARG A 201 8.53 -18.22 3.14
C ARG A 201 7.57 -19.30 2.70
N ARG A 202 7.59 -20.43 3.40
CA ARG A 202 6.66 -21.54 3.23
C ARG A 202 5.80 -21.70 4.49
N GLU A 203 4.48 -21.75 4.31
CA GLU A 203 3.57 -22.12 5.41
C GLU A 203 3.82 -23.56 5.86
N ILE A 204 3.55 -23.88 7.13
CA ILE A 204 3.90 -25.19 7.73
C ILE A 204 3.17 -26.36 7.07
N ASP A 205 1.96 -26.12 6.58
CA ASP A 205 1.17 -27.08 5.81
C ASP A 205 1.67 -27.23 4.36
N GLY A 206 2.68 -26.45 3.96
CA GLY A 206 3.25 -26.44 2.61
C GLY A 206 2.35 -25.83 1.54
N THR A 207 1.18 -25.30 1.90
CA THR A 207 0.15 -24.90 0.94
C THR A 207 0.48 -23.60 0.21
N LYS A 208 1.27 -22.73 0.84
CA LYS A 208 1.63 -21.43 0.28
C LYS A 208 3.12 -21.15 0.39
N LEU A 209 3.65 -20.70 -0.72
CA LEU A 209 5.02 -20.22 -0.87
C LEU A 209 4.97 -18.75 -1.30
N LYS A 210 5.65 -17.89 -0.55
CA LYS A 210 5.75 -16.45 -0.81
C LYS A 210 7.20 -16.02 -0.91
N PHE A 211 7.45 -14.99 -1.71
CA PHE A 211 8.77 -14.44 -1.93
C PHE A 211 8.81 -12.95 -1.63
N GLY A 212 9.98 -12.46 -1.24
CA GLY A 212 10.22 -11.03 -1.12
C GLY A 212 11.68 -10.66 -1.31
N LEU A 213 11.91 -9.42 -1.74
CA LEU A 213 13.22 -8.82 -1.90
C LEU A 213 13.47 -7.78 -0.83
N SER A 214 14.70 -7.66 -0.36
CA SER A 214 15.12 -6.61 0.58
C SER A 214 16.56 -6.16 0.33
N ASN A 215 16.78 -4.84 0.31
CA ASN A 215 18.11 -4.25 0.31
C ASN A 215 18.71 -4.11 1.73
N ALA A 216 18.15 -4.79 2.75
CA ALA A 216 18.74 -4.80 4.09
C ALA A 216 20.24 -5.14 4.05
N LYS A 217 20.97 -4.68 5.08
CA LYS A 217 22.42 -4.85 5.19
C LYS A 217 22.84 -6.29 4.83
N PRO A 218 23.97 -6.53 4.15
CA PRO A 218 24.37 -7.88 3.71
C PRO A 218 24.41 -8.94 4.83
N ARG A 219 24.66 -8.50 6.08
CA ARG A 219 24.69 -9.36 7.28
C ARG A 219 23.33 -9.47 8.01
N ALA A 220 22.24 -9.01 7.42
CA ALA A 220 20.91 -9.13 8.01
C ALA A 220 20.58 -10.61 8.26
N SER A 221 20.06 -10.91 9.45
CA SER A 221 19.69 -12.28 9.82
C SER A 221 18.40 -12.71 9.13
N LEU A 222 18.21 -14.03 9.00
CA LEU A 222 16.95 -14.61 8.50
C LEU A 222 15.75 -14.12 9.33
N ARG A 223 15.89 -14.06 10.65
CA ARG A 223 14.86 -13.53 11.57
C ARG A 223 14.51 -12.08 11.25
N ARG A 224 15.51 -11.21 11.01
CA ARG A 224 15.24 -9.81 10.67
C ARG A 224 14.45 -9.67 9.37
N LEU A 225 14.81 -10.43 8.33
CA LEU A 225 14.08 -10.42 7.07
C LEU A 225 12.64 -10.93 7.24
N ALA A 226 12.45 -11.97 8.05
CA ALA A 226 11.13 -12.52 8.36
C ALA A 226 10.27 -11.56 9.19
N GLU A 227 10.85 -10.80 10.13
CA GLU A 227 10.17 -9.71 10.84
C GLU A 227 9.74 -8.59 9.89
N MET A 228 10.63 -8.18 8.97
CA MET A 228 10.32 -7.18 7.95
C MET A 228 9.14 -7.61 7.07
N GLN A 229 9.10 -8.88 6.65
CA GLN A 229 7.95 -9.44 5.94
C GLN A 229 6.69 -9.47 6.83
N GLY A 230 6.83 -9.84 8.11
CA GLY A 230 5.73 -9.94 9.06
C GLY A 230 5.01 -8.63 9.35
N ALA A 231 5.71 -7.49 9.22
CA ALA A 231 5.17 -6.16 9.47
C ALA A 231 3.94 -5.82 8.61
N ARG A 232 3.82 -6.42 7.42
CA ARG A 232 2.69 -6.24 6.49
C ARG A 232 1.34 -6.61 7.13
N HIS A 233 1.33 -7.57 8.05
CA HIS A 233 0.11 -7.96 8.73
C HIS A 233 -0.51 -6.82 9.55
N PHE A 234 0.30 -6.03 10.26
CA PHE A 234 -0.20 -4.91 11.06
C PHE A 234 -0.80 -3.82 10.17
N VAL A 235 -0.20 -3.60 8.99
CA VAL A 235 -0.74 -2.71 7.97
C VAL A 235 -2.10 -3.21 7.49
N GLU A 236 -2.23 -4.47 7.07
CA GLU A 236 -3.52 -5.05 6.67
C GLU A 236 -4.57 -4.96 7.78
N GLN A 237 -4.18 -5.24 9.02
CA GLN A 237 -5.05 -5.11 10.19
C GLN A 237 -5.55 -3.68 10.37
N SER A 238 -4.66 -2.68 10.29
CA SER A 238 -5.03 -1.27 10.44
C SER A 238 -6.05 -0.83 9.38
N PHE A 239 -5.97 -1.34 8.15
CA PHE A 239 -6.96 -1.07 7.12
C PHE A 239 -8.29 -1.78 7.36
N ARG A 240 -8.27 -3.00 7.90
CA ARG A 240 -9.51 -3.67 8.32
C ARG A 240 -10.21 -2.86 9.42
N GLU A 241 -9.46 -2.38 10.40
CA GLU A 241 -9.95 -1.53 11.49
C GLU A 241 -10.43 -0.17 10.99
N ALA A 242 -9.69 0.50 10.09
CA ALA A 242 -10.11 1.76 9.49
C ALA A 242 -11.45 1.61 8.75
N LYS A 243 -11.64 0.49 8.04
CA LYS A 243 -12.90 0.18 7.34
C LYS A 243 -14.05 -0.13 8.28
N SER A 244 -13.81 -0.86 9.38
CA SER A 244 -14.87 -1.31 10.28
C SER A 244 -15.23 -0.32 11.39
N ALA A 245 -14.26 0.47 11.85
CA ALA A 245 -14.39 1.33 13.03
C ALA A 245 -14.38 2.83 12.69
N CYS A 246 -13.70 3.23 11.60
CA CYS A 246 -13.47 4.64 11.26
C CYS A 246 -14.18 5.10 9.97
N GLY A 247 -15.06 4.26 9.40
CA GLY A 247 -15.85 4.64 8.22
C GLY A 247 -15.03 4.80 6.94
N MET A 248 -13.83 4.22 6.83
CA MET A 248 -12.98 4.32 5.63
C MET A 248 -13.68 3.79 4.37
N ALA A 249 -14.63 2.85 4.51
CA ALA A 249 -15.39 2.27 3.41
C ALA A 249 -16.86 2.75 3.36
N GLU A 250 -17.22 3.81 4.10
CA GLU A 250 -18.61 4.26 4.27
C GLU A 250 -18.93 5.58 3.57
N TYR A 251 -17.94 6.18 2.88
CA TYR A 251 -18.15 7.41 2.13
C TYR A 251 -18.87 7.16 0.81
N GLN A 252 -19.57 8.20 0.32
CA GLN A 252 -20.20 8.24 -1.01
C GLN A 252 -19.77 9.49 -1.80
N VAL A 253 -18.66 10.11 -1.37
CA VAL A 253 -18.14 11.33 -1.97
C VAL A 253 -17.58 11.07 -3.38
N ARG A 254 -17.75 12.04 -4.27
CA ARG A 254 -17.26 11.96 -5.67
C ARG A 254 -16.30 13.08 -6.07
N ARG A 255 -16.17 14.11 -5.22
CA ARG A 255 -15.26 15.24 -5.45
C ARG A 255 -13.89 14.96 -4.86
N TRP A 256 -12.85 15.48 -5.51
CA TRP A 256 -11.46 15.33 -5.11
C TRP A 256 -11.22 15.72 -3.65
N GLN A 257 -11.56 16.96 -3.28
CA GLN A 257 -11.36 17.46 -1.91
C GLN A 257 -12.19 16.69 -0.89
N ALA A 258 -13.41 16.30 -1.24
CA ALA A 258 -14.29 15.55 -0.34
C ALA A 258 -13.70 14.18 0.02
N TRP A 259 -13.05 13.51 -0.93
CA TRP A 259 -12.33 12.25 -0.67
C TRP A 259 -11.13 12.47 0.26
N HIS A 260 -10.29 13.47 -0.03
CA HIS A 260 -9.12 13.78 0.79
C HIS A 260 -9.49 14.21 2.21
N HIS A 261 -10.53 15.02 2.38
CA HIS A 261 -11.04 15.39 3.70
C HIS A 261 -11.55 14.17 4.48
N HIS A 262 -12.30 13.26 3.83
CA HIS A 262 -12.76 12.03 4.46
C HIS A 262 -11.58 11.16 4.91
N MET A 263 -10.59 10.97 4.04
CA MET A 263 -9.38 10.19 4.39
C MET A 263 -8.57 10.83 5.50
N ALA A 264 -8.46 12.17 5.54
CA ALA A 264 -7.82 12.88 6.64
C ALA A 264 -8.53 12.61 7.99
N LEU A 265 -9.86 12.63 8.01
CA LEU A 265 -10.63 12.29 9.23
C LEU A 265 -10.45 10.84 9.65
N VAL A 266 -10.41 9.90 8.69
CA VAL A 266 -10.10 8.49 8.95
C VAL A 266 -8.71 8.34 9.56
N MET A 267 -7.70 9.04 9.02
CA MET A 267 -6.33 9.01 9.54
C MET A 267 -6.26 9.55 10.97
N ILE A 268 -6.92 10.68 11.27
CA ILE A 268 -7.02 11.23 12.63
C ILE A 268 -7.66 10.22 13.59
N ALA A 269 -8.79 9.61 13.19
CA ALA A 269 -9.50 8.63 14.00
C ALA A 269 -8.65 7.38 14.26
N THR A 270 -8.03 6.81 13.22
CA THR A 270 -7.17 5.62 13.38
C THR A 270 -5.91 5.92 14.20
N MET A 271 -5.36 7.13 14.10
CA MET A 271 -4.24 7.59 14.93
C MET A 271 -4.64 7.71 16.40
N PHE A 272 -5.81 8.27 16.69
CA PHE A 272 -6.36 8.31 18.04
C PHE A 272 -6.50 6.89 18.61
N LEU A 273 -7.16 5.98 17.89
CA LEU A 273 -7.35 4.60 18.34
C LEU A 273 -6.02 3.87 18.56
N ALA A 274 -5.04 4.06 17.67
CA ALA A 274 -3.71 3.49 17.83
C ALA A 274 -3.01 4.01 19.09
N LYS A 275 -3.08 5.32 19.35
CA LYS A 275 -2.50 5.94 20.55
C LYS A 275 -3.12 5.42 21.84
N GLU A 276 -4.45 5.33 21.91
CA GLU A 276 -5.15 4.82 23.09
C GLU A 276 -4.79 3.35 23.36
N ARG A 277 -4.74 2.52 22.32
CA ARG A 277 -4.31 1.12 22.47
C ARG A 277 -2.88 1.00 22.97
N MET A 278 -1.97 1.84 22.47
CA MET A 278 -0.59 1.88 22.95
C MET A 278 -0.50 2.35 24.41
N ALA A 279 -1.26 3.39 24.78
CA ALA A 279 -1.26 3.93 26.14
C ALA A 279 -1.80 2.95 27.19
N HIS A 280 -2.74 2.09 26.79
CA HIS A 280 -3.39 1.13 27.68
C HIS A 280 -2.88 -0.31 27.54
N ARG A 281 -1.80 -0.54 26.78
CA ARG A 281 -1.22 -1.88 26.55
C ARG A 281 -1.02 -2.68 27.84
N GLU A 282 -0.48 -2.05 28.88
CA GLU A 282 -0.10 -2.76 30.12
C GLU A 282 -1.32 -3.09 30.99
N THR A 283 -2.36 -2.25 30.92
CA THR A 283 -3.56 -2.39 31.74
C THR A 283 -4.69 -3.14 31.03
N ALA A 284 -4.68 -3.16 29.70
CA ALA A 284 -5.73 -3.70 28.85
C ALA A 284 -5.14 -4.21 27.52
N GLU A 285 -4.34 -5.27 27.59
CA GLU A 285 -3.60 -5.83 26.44
C GLU A 285 -4.49 -6.17 25.24
N LEU A 286 -5.70 -6.67 25.50
CA LEU A 286 -6.67 -7.07 24.47
C LEU A 286 -7.58 -5.93 23.98
N LEU A 287 -7.31 -4.68 24.39
CA LEU A 287 -8.14 -3.54 24.00
C LEU A 287 -8.13 -3.36 22.48
N SER A 288 -9.31 -3.53 21.88
CA SER A 288 -9.49 -3.40 20.43
C SER A 288 -9.94 -2.00 20.02
N CYS A 289 -9.75 -1.67 18.75
CA CYS A 289 -10.31 -0.45 18.15
C CYS A 289 -11.84 -0.39 18.28
N ARG A 290 -12.51 -1.55 18.30
CA ARG A 290 -13.96 -1.63 18.47
C ARG A 290 -14.37 -1.24 19.89
N ASP A 291 -13.67 -1.74 20.90
CA ASP A 291 -13.96 -1.44 22.31
C ASP A 291 -13.84 0.06 22.57
N LEU A 292 -12.78 0.68 22.06
CA LEU A 292 -12.59 2.13 22.13
C LEU A 292 -13.72 2.91 21.47
N VAL A 293 -14.17 2.48 20.28
CA VAL A 293 -15.31 3.10 19.60
C VAL A 293 -16.61 2.91 20.39
N GLU A 294 -16.83 1.75 21.00
CA GLU A 294 -18.01 1.49 21.85
C GLU A 294 -17.97 2.35 23.13
N ILE A 295 -16.82 2.49 23.78
CA ILE A 295 -16.61 3.40 24.92
C ILE A 295 -16.92 4.84 24.50
N MET A 296 -16.38 5.30 23.38
CA MET A 296 -16.65 6.65 22.86
C MET A 296 -18.12 6.85 22.55
N ARG A 297 -18.79 5.90 21.90
CA ARG A 297 -20.22 5.98 21.60
C ARG A 297 -21.07 6.04 22.87
N HIS A 298 -20.65 5.36 23.93
CA HIS A 298 -21.34 5.39 25.21
C HIS A 298 -21.10 6.70 25.98
N ARG A 299 -19.87 7.23 25.93
CA ARG A 299 -19.46 8.42 26.71
C ARG A 299 -19.76 9.75 26.02
N LEU A 300 -19.71 9.79 24.70
CA LEU A 300 -19.97 11.01 23.96
C LEU A 300 -21.47 11.29 23.88
N PRO A 301 -21.89 12.54 24.12
CA PRO A 301 -23.30 12.89 24.07
C PRO A 301 -23.88 12.61 22.69
N THR A 302 -24.98 11.86 22.65
CA THR A 302 -25.72 11.61 21.42
C THR A 302 -26.58 12.84 21.11
N LYS A 303 -26.74 13.17 19.83
CA LYS A 303 -27.69 14.21 19.40
C LYS A 303 -29.14 13.72 19.35
N ILE A 304 -29.37 12.43 19.59
CA ILE A 304 -30.68 11.78 19.47
C ILE A 304 -30.94 11.07 20.80
N VAL A 305 -31.61 11.77 21.71
CA VAL A 305 -31.92 11.26 23.06
C VAL A 305 -33.41 10.92 23.18
N THR A 306 -34.26 11.64 22.45
CA THR A 306 -35.72 11.47 22.44
C THR A 306 -36.26 11.12 21.06
N ASP A 307 -37.51 10.63 21.01
CA ASP A 307 -38.23 10.39 19.74
C ASP A 307 -38.37 11.67 18.91
N ASN A 308 -38.49 12.83 19.56
CA ASN A 308 -38.54 14.13 18.90
C ASN A 308 -37.21 14.49 18.23
N ASP A 309 -36.07 14.20 18.88
CA ASP A 309 -34.75 14.42 18.28
C ASP A 309 -34.55 13.50 17.06
N LEU A 310 -35.03 12.26 17.15
CA LEU A 310 -34.99 11.32 16.03
C LEU A 310 -35.85 11.82 14.86
N ALA A 311 -37.08 12.25 15.14
CA ALA A 311 -37.98 12.82 14.14
C ALA A 311 -37.36 14.07 13.48
N ALA A 312 -36.80 14.98 14.27
CA ALA A 312 -36.11 16.17 13.77
C ALA A 312 -34.91 15.81 12.87
N SER A 313 -34.11 14.82 13.27
CA SER A 313 -32.99 14.29 12.47
C SER A 313 -33.45 13.67 11.13
N ILE A 314 -34.58 12.94 11.13
CA ILE A 314 -35.18 12.41 9.89
C ILE A 314 -35.65 13.54 8.98
N ILE A 315 -36.35 14.53 9.52
CA ILE A 315 -36.85 15.69 8.76
C ILE A 315 -35.70 16.48 8.15
N ASP A 316 -34.63 16.73 8.91
CA ASP A 316 -33.44 17.41 8.40
C ASP A 316 -32.77 16.61 7.27
N ARG A 317 -32.64 15.28 7.41
CA ARG A 317 -32.15 14.41 6.32
C ARG A 317 -33.04 14.48 5.08
N HIS A 318 -34.36 14.51 5.24
CA HIS A 318 -35.29 14.68 4.11
C HIS A 318 -35.12 16.03 3.42
N ARG A 319 -34.99 17.11 4.19
CA ARG A 319 -34.72 18.46 3.68
C ARG A 319 -33.43 18.49 2.85
N ARG A 320 -32.33 17.95 3.38
CA ARG A 320 -31.05 17.88 2.66
C ARG A 320 -31.13 17.07 1.37
N ARG A 321 -31.82 15.92 1.38
CA ARG A 321 -32.04 15.11 0.16
C ARG A 321 -32.82 15.89 -0.90
N ARG A 322 -33.87 16.61 -0.49
CA ARG A 322 -34.66 17.43 -1.41
C ARG A 322 -33.81 18.57 -2.01
N GLN A 323 -33.03 19.28 -1.19
CA GLN A 323 -32.11 20.31 -1.68
C GLN A 323 -31.05 19.76 -2.67
N ALA A 324 -30.50 18.57 -2.39
CA ALA A 324 -29.55 17.92 -3.30
C ALA A 324 -30.21 17.54 -4.62
N MET A 325 -31.43 17.00 -4.58
CA MET A 325 -32.22 16.66 -5.77
C MET A 325 -32.53 17.90 -6.61
N GLU A 326 -33.00 18.99 -5.99
CA GLU A 326 -33.25 20.27 -6.67
C GLU A 326 -31.98 20.85 -7.31
N SER A 327 -30.85 20.77 -6.60
CA SER A 327 -29.56 21.19 -7.15
C SER A 327 -29.15 20.36 -8.37
N ALA A 328 -29.36 19.05 -8.35
CA ALA A 328 -29.07 18.17 -9.48
C ALA A 328 -29.96 18.50 -10.69
N TYR A 329 -31.25 18.74 -10.47
CA TYR A 329 -32.16 19.18 -11.54
C TYR A 329 -31.74 20.54 -12.14
N ARG A 330 -31.32 21.51 -11.32
CA ARG A 330 -30.81 22.79 -11.82
C ARG A 330 -29.56 22.62 -12.68
N GLN A 331 -28.63 21.76 -12.28
CA GLN A 331 -27.42 21.47 -13.06
C GLN A 331 -27.76 20.77 -14.38
N GLN A 332 -28.68 19.82 -14.36
CA GLN A 332 -29.13 19.13 -15.57
C GLN A 332 -29.77 20.11 -16.57
N ALA A 333 -30.63 21.01 -16.09
CA ALA A 333 -31.25 22.04 -16.93
C ALA A 333 -30.20 23.00 -17.53
N ALA A 334 -29.19 23.40 -16.76
CA ALA A 334 -28.09 24.24 -17.25
C ALA A 334 -27.25 23.53 -18.33
N MET A 335 -27.00 22.23 -18.20
CA MET A 335 -26.28 21.44 -19.21
C MET A 335 -27.07 21.30 -20.51
N LEU A 336 -28.38 21.03 -20.42
CA LEU A 336 -29.26 20.93 -21.59
C LEU A 336 -29.35 22.26 -22.34
N SER A 337 -29.47 23.38 -21.63
CA SER A 337 -29.54 24.72 -22.23
C SER A 337 -28.22 25.27 -22.77
N ALA A 338 -27.08 24.70 -22.39
CA ALA A 338 -25.76 25.05 -22.95
C ALA A 338 -25.37 24.21 -24.18
N SER A 339 -26.21 23.22 -24.54
CA SER A 339 -25.99 22.31 -25.68
C SER A 339 -26.83 22.68 -26.92
N ASP A 340 -27.71 23.68 -26.78
CA ASP A 340 -28.47 24.36 -27.84
C ASP A 340 -27.80 25.70 -28.18
#